data_AF-A0A951DI78-F1
#
_entry.id   AF-A0A951DI78-F1
#
_cell.length_a   1.000
_cell.length_b   1.000
_cell.length_c   1.000
_cell.angle_alpha   90.00
_cell.angle_beta   90.00
_cell.angle_gamma   90.00
#
_symmetry.space_group_name_H-M   'P 1'
#
loop_
_entity.id
_entity.type
_entity.pdbx_description
1 polymer ?
#
loop_
_entity_poly.entity_id
_entity_poly.type
_entity_poly.pdbx_seq_one_letter_code
_entity_poly.pdbx_strand_id
1 'polypeptide(L)'
;MLSQPMEKLNQAPAYLRETLLFSYQEGEQFCLNLYQEGGFRRVDQAFKELPASTEQILHPEKYLEKNDPPIEISLDQLPPLSGKRIGNNVAGELGIQLLLSDQLQNERARLASEGWGGDRYLVYRTAPGKHAIVWVTQWDTEVDARQFLQAYTEYYVKKHHLVPVEDADKSAAVMFSFAGRQQTFTRRDKSVVILDVENADEAEKLLQSLWQKPPEKPALSGPSSPPALTNAAPAGPTLAPTNAPLPAATNAVPRPPQTNAAPAPAPTPAPKPKSP
;
A
#
# COMPACT_ATOMS: atom_id res chain seq x y z
N MET A 1 -6.92 -28.01 -15.64
CA MET A 1 -6.54 -26.79 -16.40
C MET A 1 -6.33 -25.54 -15.53
N LEU A 2 -6.67 -25.55 -14.23
CA LEU A 2 -6.39 -24.44 -13.29
C LEU A 2 -4.94 -24.37 -12.76
N SER A 3 -4.07 -25.33 -13.11
CA SER A 3 -2.70 -25.43 -12.55
C SER A 3 -1.70 -24.45 -13.16
N GLN A 4 -1.77 -24.20 -14.47
CA GLN A 4 -0.80 -23.36 -15.16
C GLN A 4 -0.83 -21.86 -14.78
N PRO A 5 -1.99 -21.23 -14.50
CA PRO A 5 -2.03 -19.85 -14.03
C PRO A 5 -1.35 -19.67 -12.67
N MET A 6 -1.57 -20.61 -11.74
CA MET A 6 -1.01 -20.56 -10.39
C MET A 6 0.50 -20.81 -10.39
N GLU A 7 0.97 -21.72 -11.27
CA GLU A 7 2.39 -22.03 -11.41
C GLU A 7 3.20 -20.86 -11.98
N LYS A 8 2.63 -20.11 -12.94
CA LYS A 8 3.23 -18.87 -13.43
C LYS A 8 3.21 -17.74 -12.40
N LEU A 9 2.14 -17.62 -11.61
CA LEU A 9 2.06 -16.64 -10.53
C LEU A 9 3.15 -16.89 -9.46
N ASN A 10 3.43 -18.15 -9.14
CA ASN A 10 4.48 -18.51 -8.19
C ASN A 10 5.90 -18.16 -8.68
N GLN A 11 6.10 -18.11 -10.00
CA GLN A 11 7.39 -17.73 -10.62
C GLN A 11 7.56 -16.21 -10.79
N ALA A 12 6.49 -15.42 -10.61
CA ALA A 12 6.57 -13.99 -10.71
C ALA A 12 7.38 -13.38 -9.55
N PRO A 13 8.10 -12.25 -9.77
CA PRO A 13 8.67 -11.46 -8.70
C PRO A 13 7.62 -11.15 -7.62
N ALA A 14 8.03 -11.21 -6.34
CA ALA A 14 7.12 -11.05 -5.21
C ALA A 14 6.25 -9.79 -5.35
N TYR A 15 6.85 -8.65 -5.73
CA TYR A 15 6.12 -7.40 -5.97
C TYR A 15 4.92 -7.55 -6.91
N LEU A 16 5.09 -8.24 -8.05
CA LEU A 16 4.00 -8.47 -9.01
C LEU A 16 2.96 -9.45 -8.48
N ARG A 17 3.40 -10.52 -7.82
CA ARG A 17 2.48 -11.50 -7.23
C ARG A 17 1.63 -10.87 -6.13
N GLU A 18 2.26 -10.21 -5.16
CA GLU A 18 1.54 -9.62 -4.01
C GLU A 18 0.61 -8.49 -4.47
N THR A 19 1.01 -7.67 -5.45
CA THR A 19 0.13 -6.62 -6.02
C THR A 19 -1.12 -7.22 -6.69
N LEU A 20 -0.98 -8.37 -7.37
CA LEU A 20 -2.12 -9.06 -8.00
C LEU A 20 -3.04 -9.72 -6.96
N LEU A 21 -2.48 -10.22 -5.86
CA LEU A 21 -3.24 -10.88 -4.79
C LEU A 21 -3.91 -9.88 -3.84
N PHE A 22 -3.34 -8.69 -3.67
CA PHE A 22 -3.81 -7.66 -2.76
C PHE A 22 -5.31 -7.36 -2.90
N SER A 23 -5.80 -7.14 -4.12
CA SER A 23 -7.22 -6.83 -4.36
C SER A 23 -8.17 -7.94 -3.92
N TYR A 24 -7.69 -9.18 -3.84
CA TYR A 24 -8.49 -10.31 -3.36
C TYR A 24 -8.38 -10.48 -1.86
N GLN A 25 -7.17 -10.47 -1.32
CA GLN A 25 -6.92 -10.74 0.11
C GLN A 25 -7.30 -9.54 0.98
N GLU A 26 -6.67 -8.40 0.73
CA GLU A 26 -6.93 -7.18 1.50
C GLU A 26 -8.27 -6.55 1.12
N GLY A 27 -8.69 -6.72 -0.14
CA GLY A 27 -10.04 -6.32 -0.57
C GLY A 27 -11.16 -7.09 0.15
N GLU A 28 -11.00 -8.41 0.33
CA GLU A 28 -11.96 -9.22 1.11
C GLU A 28 -11.99 -8.76 2.57
N GLN A 29 -10.82 -8.59 3.19
CA GLN A 29 -10.73 -8.16 4.58
C GLN A 29 -11.32 -6.76 4.77
N PHE A 30 -11.08 -5.84 3.84
CA PHE A 30 -11.70 -4.52 3.81
C PHE A 30 -13.23 -4.62 3.77
N CYS A 31 -13.80 -5.42 2.85
CA CYS A 31 -15.25 -5.62 2.79
C CYS A 31 -15.81 -6.24 4.08
N LEU A 32 -15.09 -7.18 4.70
CA LEU A 32 -15.49 -7.77 5.97
C LEU A 32 -15.52 -6.72 7.09
N ASN A 33 -14.52 -5.85 7.16
CA ASN A 33 -14.46 -4.77 8.14
C ASN A 33 -15.61 -3.78 7.93
N LEU A 34 -15.92 -3.39 6.69
CA LEU A 34 -17.09 -2.56 6.38
C LEU A 34 -18.41 -3.24 6.79
N TYR A 35 -18.53 -4.54 6.55
CA TYR A 35 -19.71 -5.31 6.91
C TYR A 35 -19.90 -5.38 8.43
N GLN A 36 -18.82 -5.54 9.20
CA GLN A 36 -18.87 -5.53 10.67
C GLN A 36 -19.34 -4.17 11.21
N GLU A 37 -18.93 -3.06 10.58
CA GLU A 37 -19.30 -1.70 11.00
C GLU A 37 -20.73 -1.29 10.64
N GLY A 38 -21.26 -1.75 9.49
CA GLY A 38 -22.55 -1.25 9.00
C GLY A 38 -23.34 -2.18 8.09
N GLY A 39 -22.98 -3.46 8.05
CA GLY A 39 -23.57 -4.47 7.18
C GLY A 39 -23.37 -4.18 5.70
N PHE A 40 -24.16 -4.85 4.85
CA PHE A 40 -24.08 -4.68 3.39
C PHE A 40 -24.29 -3.24 2.92
N ARG A 41 -25.02 -2.40 3.69
CA ARG A 41 -25.17 -0.98 3.35
C ARG A 41 -23.82 -0.26 3.26
N ARG A 42 -22.88 -0.57 4.16
CA ARG A 42 -21.53 0.05 4.18
C ARG A 42 -20.70 -0.45 3.00
N VAL A 43 -20.81 -1.75 2.69
CA VAL A 43 -20.16 -2.36 1.52
C VAL A 43 -20.68 -1.75 0.21
N ASP A 44 -22.00 -1.65 0.05
CA ASP A 44 -22.65 -1.04 -1.12
C ASP A 44 -22.25 0.43 -1.30
N GLN A 45 -22.04 1.15 -0.19
CA GLN A 45 -21.56 2.53 -0.22
C GLN A 45 -20.12 2.61 -0.75
N ALA A 46 -19.25 1.65 -0.41
CA ALA A 46 -17.88 1.63 -0.91
C ALA A 46 -17.79 1.40 -2.42
N PHE A 47 -18.77 0.74 -3.03
CA PHE A 47 -18.87 0.67 -4.50
C PHE A 47 -19.26 2.00 -5.16
N LYS A 48 -19.76 2.98 -4.40
CA LYS A 48 -20.09 4.33 -4.89
C LYS A 48 -18.97 5.33 -4.58
N GLU A 49 -18.33 5.17 -3.43
CA GLU A 49 -17.22 5.99 -2.96
C GLU A 49 -16.02 5.09 -2.77
N LEU A 50 -15.30 4.80 -3.87
CA LEU A 50 -14.16 3.88 -3.83
C LEU A 50 -13.04 4.40 -2.92
N PRO A 51 -12.28 3.51 -2.24
CA PRO A 51 -11.05 3.91 -1.58
C PRO A 51 -10.07 4.49 -2.60
N ALA A 52 -9.37 5.56 -2.20
CA ALA A 52 -8.45 6.33 -3.03
C ALA A 52 -6.99 5.85 -2.95
N SER A 53 -6.66 5.01 -1.96
CA SER A 53 -5.30 4.48 -1.74
C SER A 53 -5.30 3.05 -1.23
N THR A 54 -4.15 2.40 -1.32
CA THR A 54 -3.89 1.11 -0.66
C THR A 54 -3.96 1.24 0.86
N GLU A 55 -3.58 2.38 1.41
CA GLU A 55 -3.68 2.66 2.85
C GLU A 55 -5.11 2.59 3.34
N GLN A 56 -6.07 3.18 2.60
CA GLN A 56 -7.48 3.12 2.97
C GLN A 56 -8.06 1.70 2.92
N ILE A 57 -7.45 0.80 2.16
CA ILE A 57 -7.83 -0.63 2.12
C ILE A 57 -7.20 -1.38 3.30
N LEU A 58 -5.93 -1.11 3.59
CA LEU A 58 -5.16 -1.71 4.70
C LEU A 58 -5.66 -1.24 6.08
N HIS A 59 -6.14 -0.01 6.16
CA HIS A 59 -6.59 0.68 7.38
C HIS A 59 -8.01 1.23 7.15
N PRO A 60 -9.06 0.39 7.20
CA PRO A 60 -10.43 0.78 6.83
C PRO A 60 -10.98 1.94 7.64
N GLU A 61 -10.53 2.15 8.88
CA GLU A 61 -10.89 3.30 9.71
C GLU A 61 -10.61 4.63 9.00
N LYS A 62 -9.50 4.75 8.28
CA LYS A 62 -9.14 5.94 7.49
C LYS A 62 -10.14 6.20 6.36
N TYR A 63 -10.63 5.13 5.73
CA TYR A 63 -11.69 5.20 4.74
C TYR A 63 -13.05 5.58 5.37
N LEU A 64 -13.39 4.95 6.49
CA LEU A 64 -14.68 5.10 7.19
C LEU A 64 -14.89 6.51 7.75
N GLU A 65 -13.81 7.13 8.24
CA GLU A 65 -13.82 8.49 8.79
C GLU A 65 -13.84 9.58 7.71
N LYS A 66 -13.62 9.22 6.43
CA LYS A 66 -13.57 10.14 5.25
C LYS A 66 -12.61 11.33 5.40
N ASN A 67 -11.66 11.27 6.34
CA ASN A 67 -10.81 12.39 6.70
C ASN A 67 -9.36 12.24 6.22
N ASP A 68 -9.06 11.20 5.43
CA ASP A 68 -7.69 10.90 5.04
C ASP A 68 -7.52 10.64 3.53
N PRO A 69 -7.77 11.65 2.67
CA PRO A 69 -7.40 11.54 1.27
C PRO A 69 -5.87 11.59 1.10
N PRO A 70 -5.30 10.80 0.18
CA PRO A 70 -3.88 10.88 -0.14
C PRO A 70 -3.47 12.27 -0.61
N ILE A 71 -2.28 12.68 -0.20
CA ILE A 71 -1.68 13.96 -0.55
C ILE A 71 -1.21 13.90 -1.99
N GLU A 72 -1.77 14.77 -2.82
CA GLU A 72 -1.36 14.88 -4.21
C GLU A 72 -0.02 15.64 -4.32
N ILE A 73 1.03 14.91 -4.69
CA ILE A 73 2.35 15.50 -4.94
C ILE A 73 2.55 15.67 -6.45
N SER A 74 2.68 16.92 -6.89
CA SER A 74 3.06 17.27 -8.27
C SER A 74 4.56 17.55 -8.35
N LEU A 75 5.21 16.93 -9.33
CA LEU A 75 6.64 17.09 -9.64
C LEU A 75 6.86 17.68 -11.04
N ASP A 76 5.87 18.39 -11.57
CA ASP A 76 5.91 18.91 -12.95
C ASP A 76 6.83 20.12 -13.12
N GLN A 77 7.11 20.84 -12.03
CA GLN A 77 7.96 22.04 -12.02
C GLN A 77 9.41 21.75 -11.61
N LEU A 78 9.83 20.48 -11.64
CA LEU A 78 11.22 20.15 -11.33
C LEU A 78 12.17 20.76 -12.37
N PRO A 79 13.37 21.20 -11.92
CA PRO A 79 14.47 21.54 -12.83
C PRO A 79 14.68 20.43 -13.87
N PRO A 80 15.09 20.77 -15.10
CA PRO A 80 15.35 19.76 -16.12
C PRO A 80 16.34 18.70 -15.63
N LEU A 81 15.92 17.44 -15.68
CA LEU A 81 16.80 16.30 -15.39
C LEU A 81 17.45 15.77 -16.66
N SER A 82 18.61 15.14 -16.46
CA SER A 82 19.29 14.42 -17.52
C SER A 82 18.45 13.22 -17.99
N GLY A 83 18.35 13.03 -19.31
CA GLY A 83 17.66 11.90 -19.92
C GLY A 83 16.18 12.10 -20.20
N LYS A 84 15.50 11.02 -20.59
CA LYS A 84 14.08 11.03 -20.99
C LYS A 84 13.21 10.49 -19.86
N ARG A 85 12.19 11.23 -19.43
CA ARG A 85 11.17 10.72 -18.49
C ARG A 85 10.44 9.53 -19.10
N ILE A 86 10.48 8.39 -18.42
CA ILE A 86 9.83 7.14 -18.82
C ILE A 86 8.80 6.64 -17.81
N GLY A 87 8.74 7.24 -16.61
CA GLY A 87 7.77 6.88 -15.57
C GLY A 87 7.36 8.08 -14.73
N ASN A 88 6.09 8.08 -14.32
CA ASN A 88 5.49 8.96 -13.34
C ASN A 88 4.39 8.15 -12.65
N ASN A 89 4.55 7.84 -11.37
CA ASN A 89 3.57 7.05 -10.65
C ASN A 89 3.62 7.29 -9.14
N VAL A 90 2.72 6.64 -8.42
CA VAL A 90 2.62 6.57 -6.96
C VAL A 90 3.01 5.15 -6.53
N ALA A 91 3.76 4.99 -5.45
CA ALA A 91 4.05 3.69 -4.86
C ALA A 91 2.89 3.22 -3.97
N GLY A 92 2.35 4.11 -3.15
CA GLY A 92 1.37 3.78 -2.10
C GLY A 92 2.01 3.05 -0.93
N GLU A 93 1.28 2.96 0.19
CA GLU A 93 1.72 2.19 1.37
C GLU A 93 2.13 0.76 1.00
N LEU A 94 1.29 0.06 0.24
CA LEU A 94 1.58 -1.32 -0.19
C LEU A 94 2.86 -1.39 -1.03
N GLY A 95 3.02 -0.47 -1.99
CA GLY A 95 4.20 -0.48 -2.85
C GLY A 95 5.49 -0.26 -2.06
N ILE A 96 5.46 0.62 -1.06
CA ILE A 96 6.57 0.86 -0.13
C ILE A 96 6.82 -0.40 0.72
N GLN A 97 5.78 -0.98 1.30
CA GLN A 97 5.89 -2.21 2.10
C GLN A 97 6.56 -3.33 1.30
N LEU A 98 6.08 -3.59 0.08
CA LEU A 98 6.63 -4.64 -0.80
C LEU A 98 8.06 -4.34 -1.24
N LEU A 99 8.39 -3.06 -1.51
CA LEU A 99 9.75 -2.65 -1.84
C LEU A 99 10.73 -2.95 -0.70
N LEU A 100 10.34 -2.63 0.53
CA LEU A 100 11.17 -2.84 1.72
C LEU A 100 11.28 -4.33 2.08
N SER A 101 10.20 -5.11 1.94
CA SER A 101 10.17 -6.56 2.18
C SER A 101 11.12 -7.36 1.28
N ASP A 102 11.63 -6.78 0.19
CA ASP A 102 12.64 -7.43 -0.66
C ASP A 102 13.96 -7.71 0.10
N GLN A 103 14.32 -6.90 1.10
CA GLN A 103 15.55 -7.09 1.90
C GLN A 103 15.33 -7.03 3.42
N LEU A 104 14.16 -6.59 3.87
CA LEU A 104 13.82 -6.44 5.28
C LEU A 104 12.80 -7.48 5.71
N GLN A 105 12.73 -7.74 7.01
CA GLN A 105 11.66 -8.57 7.58
C GLN A 105 10.30 -7.89 7.37
N ASN A 106 9.25 -8.68 7.13
CA ASN A 106 7.92 -8.16 6.83
C ASN A 106 7.39 -7.19 7.88
N GLU A 107 7.60 -7.46 9.17
CA GLU A 107 7.15 -6.55 10.23
C GLU A 107 7.90 -5.21 10.19
N ARG A 108 9.21 -5.24 9.89
CA ARG A 108 10.00 -4.01 9.75
C ARG A 108 9.54 -3.19 8.53
N ALA A 109 9.19 -3.86 7.44
CA ALA A 109 8.65 -3.21 6.24
C ALA A 109 7.27 -2.61 6.49
N ARG A 110 6.37 -3.35 7.13
CA ARG A 110 5.01 -2.90 7.52
C ARG A 110 5.05 -1.66 8.40
N LEU A 111 5.81 -1.71 9.49
CA LEU A 111 5.96 -0.57 10.40
C LEU A 111 6.60 0.66 9.73
N ALA A 112 7.40 0.47 8.68
CA ALA A 112 8.05 1.56 7.96
C ALA A 112 7.22 2.13 6.81
N SER A 113 6.14 1.45 6.42
CA SER A 113 5.19 1.91 5.40
C SER A 113 3.91 2.50 6.02
N GLU A 114 3.61 2.16 7.28
CA GLU A 114 2.47 2.69 8.04
C GLU A 114 2.56 4.22 8.20
N GLY A 115 1.42 4.91 8.14
CA GLY A 115 1.34 6.38 8.20
C GLY A 115 1.75 7.08 6.89
N TRP A 116 1.71 6.36 5.76
CA TRP A 116 1.94 6.93 4.44
C TRP A 116 0.84 7.95 4.10
N GLY A 117 1.19 9.22 3.91
CA GLY A 117 0.21 10.25 3.55
C GLY A 117 0.08 10.49 2.04
N GLY A 118 1.05 10.06 1.22
CA GLY A 118 1.10 10.35 -0.20
C GLY A 118 2.51 10.25 -0.77
N ASP A 119 2.66 9.87 -2.03
CA ASP A 119 3.96 9.88 -2.69
C ASP A 119 3.86 10.10 -4.20
N ARG A 120 5.00 10.47 -4.80
CA ARG A 120 5.16 10.58 -6.25
C ARG A 120 6.60 10.29 -6.62
N TYR A 121 6.81 9.34 -7.54
CA TYR A 121 8.10 9.10 -8.14
C TYR A 121 8.11 9.32 -9.65
N LEU A 122 9.22 9.86 -10.14
CA LEU A 122 9.54 9.97 -11.56
C LEU A 122 10.74 9.08 -11.88
N VAL A 123 10.68 8.42 -13.03
CA VAL A 123 11.80 7.61 -13.56
C VAL A 123 12.26 8.21 -14.88
N TYR A 124 13.57 8.44 -14.98
CA TYR A 124 14.24 8.93 -16.17
C TYR A 124 15.18 7.86 -16.71
N ARG A 125 15.26 7.73 -18.03
CA ARG A 125 16.30 6.96 -18.71
C ARG A 125 17.41 7.91 -19.12
N THR A 126 18.56 7.79 -18.48
CA THR A 126 19.75 8.65 -18.71
C THR A 126 20.62 8.09 -19.83
N ALA A 127 20.75 6.76 -19.93
CA ALA A 127 21.47 6.05 -20.98
C ALA A 127 20.92 4.61 -21.12
N PRO A 128 21.33 3.81 -22.12
CA PRO A 128 20.95 2.40 -22.20
C PRO A 128 21.33 1.66 -20.89
N GLY A 129 20.33 1.06 -20.24
CA GLY A 129 20.51 0.35 -18.96
C GLY A 129 20.66 1.23 -17.72
N LYS A 130 20.70 2.56 -17.86
CA LYS A 130 20.83 3.51 -16.75
C LYS A 130 19.56 4.32 -16.54
N HIS A 131 19.22 4.53 -15.28
CA HIS A 131 18.06 5.27 -14.87
C HIS A 131 18.40 6.28 -13.77
N ALA A 132 17.55 7.29 -13.64
CA ALA A 132 17.51 8.19 -12.50
C ALA A 132 16.10 8.20 -11.91
N ILE A 133 16.01 8.34 -10.59
CA ILE A 133 14.75 8.34 -9.85
C ILE A 133 14.70 9.58 -8.97
N VAL A 134 13.59 10.30 -9.03
CA VAL A 134 13.21 11.32 -8.06
C VAL A 134 11.96 10.85 -7.37
N TRP A 135 12.01 10.65 -6.06
CA TRP A 135 10.86 10.17 -5.29
C TRP A 135 10.64 11.06 -4.07
N VAL A 136 9.43 11.57 -3.95
CA VAL A 136 8.99 12.38 -2.80
C VAL A 136 7.86 11.64 -2.11
N THR A 137 7.98 11.49 -0.79
CA THR A 137 7.00 10.84 0.08
C THR A 137 6.60 11.80 1.19
N GLN A 138 5.36 11.68 1.64
CA GLN A 138 4.77 12.45 2.71
C GLN A 138 4.15 11.50 3.72
N TRP A 139 4.30 11.81 5.00
CA TRP A 139 3.90 10.95 6.11
C TRP A 139 2.99 11.67 7.09
N ASP A 140 2.23 10.92 7.88
CA ASP A 140 1.29 11.44 8.88
C ASP A 140 2.03 12.12 10.04
N THR A 141 3.14 11.55 10.50
CA THR A 141 3.98 12.12 11.54
C THR A 141 5.46 12.17 11.15
N GLU A 142 6.26 12.96 11.88
CA GLU A 142 7.71 12.98 11.70
C GLU A 142 8.36 11.66 12.15
N VAL A 143 7.68 10.89 13.01
CA VAL A 143 8.15 9.58 13.46
C VAL A 143 8.07 8.60 12.29
N ASP A 144 6.94 8.58 11.58
CA ASP A 144 6.73 7.70 10.42
C ASP A 144 7.74 8.03 9.31
N ALA A 145 7.92 9.31 8.99
CA ALA A 145 8.93 9.76 8.03
C ALA A 145 10.35 9.31 8.40
N ARG A 146 10.69 9.33 9.70
CA ARG A 146 11.99 8.87 10.19
C ARG A 146 12.11 7.35 10.12
N GLN A 147 11.07 6.61 10.48
CA GLN A 147 11.04 5.15 10.40
C GLN A 147 11.22 4.68 8.96
N PHE A 148 10.54 5.33 8.01
CA PHE A 148 10.71 5.10 6.57
C PHE A 148 12.14 5.40 6.11
N LEU A 149 12.69 6.59 6.39
CA LEU A 149 14.05 6.94 5.96
C LEU A 149 15.09 5.91 6.46
N GLN A 150 14.96 5.49 7.73
CA GLN A 150 15.84 4.48 8.32
C GLN A 150 15.68 3.12 7.63
N ALA A 151 14.45 2.66 7.40
CA ALA A 151 14.19 1.38 6.74
C ALA A 151 14.65 1.41 5.29
N TYR A 152 14.37 2.47 4.55
CA TYR A 152 14.81 2.64 3.16
C TYR A 152 16.33 2.65 3.06
N THR A 153 17.02 3.31 4.00
CA THR A 153 18.48 3.30 4.10
C THR A 153 19.01 1.88 4.35
N GLU A 154 18.44 1.15 5.31
CA GLU A 154 18.82 -0.24 5.61
C GLU A 154 18.60 -1.15 4.40
N TYR A 155 17.44 -1.03 3.76
CA TYR A 155 17.10 -1.71 2.51
C TYR A 155 18.15 -1.45 1.43
N TYR A 156 18.50 -0.18 1.20
CA TYR A 156 19.41 0.23 0.16
C TYR A 156 20.84 -0.29 0.40
N VAL A 157 21.31 -0.20 1.65
CA VAL A 157 22.60 -0.77 2.09
C VAL A 157 22.65 -2.26 1.82
N LYS A 158 21.62 -3.02 2.21
CA LYS A 158 21.56 -4.48 2.00
C LYS A 158 21.51 -4.85 0.53
N LYS A 159 20.65 -4.17 -0.25
CA LYS A 159 20.42 -4.46 -1.67
C LYS A 159 21.64 -4.19 -2.54
N HIS A 160 22.33 -3.08 -2.27
CA HIS A 160 23.44 -2.62 -3.09
C HIS A 160 24.81 -2.93 -2.50
N HIS A 161 24.87 -3.46 -1.27
CA HIS A 161 26.10 -3.71 -0.53
C HIS A 161 26.99 -2.45 -0.42
N LEU A 162 26.35 -1.30 -0.17
CA LEU A 162 27.01 0.01 -0.07
C LEU A 162 27.05 0.50 1.38
N VAL A 163 28.01 1.37 1.69
CA VAL A 163 28.12 2.05 2.98
C VAL A 163 27.84 3.54 2.78
N PRO A 164 27.01 4.18 3.63
CA PRO A 164 26.79 5.62 3.55
C PRO A 164 28.06 6.40 3.91
N VAL A 165 28.18 7.61 3.39
CA VAL A 165 29.27 8.54 3.74
C VAL A 165 29.16 8.91 5.23
N GLU A 166 30.26 8.81 5.98
CA GLU A 166 30.27 8.84 7.46
C GLU A 166 29.73 10.14 8.09
N ASP A 167 29.75 11.26 7.37
CA ASP A 167 29.39 12.60 7.89
C ASP A 167 27.88 12.94 7.87
N ALA A 168 27.02 12.05 7.38
CA ALA A 168 25.58 12.36 7.26
C ALA A 168 24.83 12.06 8.57
N ASP A 169 24.04 13.02 9.08
CA ASP A 169 23.07 12.77 10.15
C ASP A 169 22.03 11.76 9.66
N LYS A 170 22.23 10.48 9.99
CA LYS A 170 21.41 9.35 9.52
C LYS A 170 19.92 9.48 9.87
N SER A 171 19.53 10.42 10.74
CA SER A 171 18.14 10.71 11.08
C SER A 171 17.46 11.77 10.19
N ALA A 172 18.24 12.51 9.40
CA ALA A 172 17.78 13.62 8.56
C ALA A 172 18.33 13.56 7.12
N ALA A 173 19.55 13.08 6.92
CA ALA A 173 20.16 12.95 5.60
C ALA A 173 21.06 11.72 5.53
N VAL A 174 21.02 11.01 4.41
CA VAL A 174 21.93 9.91 4.13
C VAL A 174 22.41 10.05 2.69
N MET A 175 23.71 9.93 2.49
CA MET A 175 24.32 10.06 1.17
C MET A 175 25.18 8.83 0.87
N PHE A 176 25.11 8.38 -0.37
CA PHE A 176 26.01 7.36 -0.93
C PHE A 176 26.66 7.92 -2.19
N SER A 177 27.94 7.63 -2.36
CA SER A 177 28.68 7.95 -3.59
C SER A 177 29.37 6.70 -4.10
N PHE A 178 29.08 6.32 -5.34
CA PHE A 178 29.67 5.13 -5.96
C PHE A 178 29.65 5.24 -7.48
N ALA A 179 30.76 4.87 -8.14
CA ALA A 179 30.86 4.84 -9.60
C ALA A 179 30.40 6.16 -10.30
N GLY A 180 30.66 7.30 -9.67
CA GLY A 180 30.23 8.62 -10.17
C GLY A 180 28.74 8.94 -9.95
N ARG A 181 27.95 8.02 -9.37
CA ARG A 181 26.56 8.28 -8.95
C ARG A 181 26.53 8.84 -7.54
N GLN A 182 25.55 9.71 -7.30
CA GLN A 182 25.24 10.20 -5.98
C GLN A 182 23.80 9.86 -5.63
N GLN A 183 23.64 9.07 -4.57
CA GLN A 183 22.35 8.79 -3.98
C GLN A 183 22.18 9.68 -2.76
N THR A 184 21.11 10.45 -2.72
CA THR A 184 20.81 11.33 -1.58
C THR A 184 19.42 11.04 -1.06
N PHE A 185 19.33 10.72 0.22
CA PHE A 185 18.07 10.59 0.97
C PHE A 185 18.01 11.73 1.98
N THR A 186 16.95 12.51 1.98
CA THR A 186 16.79 13.62 2.92
C THR A 186 15.39 13.64 3.48
N ARG A 187 15.27 13.98 4.75
CA ARG A 187 14.01 14.18 5.44
C ARG A 187 13.98 15.60 5.99
N ARG A 188 12.83 16.25 5.83
CA ARG A 188 12.47 17.47 6.56
C ARG A 188 11.05 17.28 7.08
N ASP A 189 10.89 17.45 8.38
CA ASP A 189 9.63 17.23 9.08
C ASP A 189 9.03 15.85 8.72
N LYS A 190 7.86 15.87 8.08
CA LYS A 190 7.08 14.70 7.67
C LYS A 190 7.35 14.25 6.22
N SER A 191 8.24 14.91 5.49
CA SER A 191 8.52 14.60 4.08
C SER A 191 9.87 13.92 3.92
N VAL A 192 9.96 12.94 3.02
CA VAL A 192 11.24 12.30 2.64
C VAL A 192 11.43 12.38 1.13
N VAL A 193 12.61 12.83 0.72
CA VAL A 193 13.05 12.92 -0.66
C VAL A 193 14.19 11.92 -0.90
N ILE A 194 14.02 11.07 -1.90
CA ILE A 194 15.00 10.09 -2.37
C ILE A 194 15.39 10.48 -3.81
N LEU A 195 16.68 10.77 -4.02
CA LEU A 195 17.25 11.10 -5.32
C LEU A 195 18.30 10.07 -5.70
N ASP A 196 18.00 9.27 -6.72
CA ASP A 196 18.97 8.41 -7.41
C ASP A 196 19.36 9.07 -8.73
N VAL A 197 20.45 9.83 -8.73
CA VAL A 197 20.89 10.58 -9.91
C VAL A 197 22.40 10.39 -10.15
N GLU A 198 22.81 10.54 -11.41
CA GLU A 198 24.21 10.39 -11.81
C GLU A 198 25.06 11.63 -11.49
N ASN A 199 24.46 12.78 -11.20
CA ASN A 199 25.19 14.04 -11.07
C ASN A 199 24.88 14.72 -9.73
N ALA A 200 25.94 15.02 -8.96
CA ALA A 200 25.89 15.72 -7.69
C ALA A 200 25.22 17.10 -7.78
N ASP A 201 25.58 17.89 -8.80
CA ASP A 201 25.06 19.23 -9.02
C ASP A 201 23.56 19.19 -9.39
N GLU A 202 23.15 18.14 -10.10
CA GLU A 202 21.75 17.89 -10.42
C GLU A 202 20.97 17.52 -9.15
N ALA A 203 21.53 16.66 -8.30
CA ALA A 203 20.95 16.32 -7.00
C ALA A 203 20.74 17.57 -6.13
N GLU A 204 21.74 18.43 -6.03
CA GLU A 204 21.69 19.65 -5.22
C GLU A 204 20.60 20.61 -5.72
N LYS A 205 20.54 20.87 -7.03
CA LYS A 205 19.50 21.71 -7.64
C LYS A 205 18.09 21.16 -7.40
N LEU A 206 17.92 19.85 -7.50
CA LEU A 206 16.65 19.18 -7.22
C LEU A 206 16.25 19.33 -5.75
N LEU A 207 17.18 19.10 -4.81
CA LEU A 207 16.91 19.29 -3.38
C LEU A 207 16.52 20.74 -3.08
N GLN A 208 17.25 21.72 -3.61
CA GLN A 208 16.93 23.13 -3.42
C GLN A 208 15.51 23.44 -3.95
N SER A 209 15.16 22.94 -5.13
CA SER A 209 13.81 23.14 -5.71
C SER A 209 12.71 22.46 -4.90
N LEU A 210 12.93 21.22 -4.46
CA LEU A 210 11.94 20.43 -3.72
C LEU A 210 11.69 20.99 -2.32
N TRP A 211 12.72 21.52 -1.66
CA TRP A 211 12.59 22.06 -0.31
C TRP A 211 12.11 23.50 -0.23
N GLN A 212 11.97 24.21 -1.37
CA GLN A 212 11.33 25.53 -1.42
C GLN A 212 9.81 25.46 -1.24
N LYS A 213 9.19 24.36 -1.67
CA LYS A 213 7.74 24.15 -1.58
C LYS A 213 7.47 22.69 -1.20
N PRO A 214 7.49 22.35 0.10
CA PRO A 214 7.19 20.99 0.53
C PRO A 214 5.75 20.62 0.15
N PRO A 215 5.47 19.33 -0.10
CA PRO A 215 4.11 18.87 -0.31
C PRO A 215 3.31 19.05 0.99
N GLU A 216 2.19 19.76 0.90
CA GLU A 216 1.28 19.98 2.03
C GLU A 216 0.02 19.13 1.86
N LYS A 217 -0.48 18.58 2.97
CA LYS A 217 -1.79 17.94 2.98
C LYS A 217 -2.85 19.00 2.69
N PRO A 218 -3.70 18.83 1.65
CA PRO A 218 -4.77 19.79 1.40
C PRO A 218 -5.66 19.90 2.65
N ALA A 219 -6.02 21.12 3.05
CA ALA A 219 -7.10 21.29 4.01
C ALA A 219 -8.37 20.66 3.43
N LEU A 220 -9.09 19.86 4.24
CA LEU A 220 -10.35 19.21 3.84
C LEU A 220 -11.28 20.23 3.19
N SER A 221 -11.34 20.20 1.87
CA SER A 221 -12.31 20.94 1.06
C SER A 221 -13.24 19.91 0.44
N GLY A 222 -14.53 20.26 0.39
CA GLY A 222 -15.63 19.36 0.04
C GLY A 222 -15.45 18.60 -1.29
N PRO A 223 -16.34 17.66 -1.59
CA PRO A 223 -16.08 16.55 -2.51
C PRO A 223 -15.62 17.05 -3.89
N SER A 224 -14.33 16.86 -4.16
CA SER A 224 -13.79 16.91 -5.51
C SER A 224 -13.84 15.50 -6.09
N SER A 225 -14.46 15.35 -7.25
CA SER A 225 -14.60 14.05 -7.92
C SER A 225 -13.21 13.52 -8.30
N PRO A 226 -12.91 12.24 -8.04
CA PRO A 226 -11.64 11.65 -8.46
C PRO A 226 -11.56 11.56 -9.98
N PRO A 227 -10.36 11.68 -10.57
CA PRO A 227 -10.16 11.41 -11.99
C PRO A 227 -10.49 9.94 -12.28
N ALA A 228 -11.13 9.69 -13.42
CA ALA A 228 -11.54 8.36 -13.84
C ALA A 228 -10.32 7.42 -13.89
N LEU A 229 -10.38 6.33 -13.14
CA LEU A 229 -9.48 5.20 -13.30
C LEU A 229 -9.69 4.62 -14.71
N THR A 230 -8.78 4.91 -15.64
CA THR A 230 -8.71 4.19 -16.92
C THR A 230 -8.12 2.81 -16.65
N ASN A 231 -8.96 1.90 -16.14
CA ASN A 231 -8.63 0.48 -16.04
C ASN A 231 -8.72 -0.16 -17.43
N ALA A 232 -7.59 -0.31 -18.10
CA ALA A 232 -7.44 -1.33 -19.13
C ALA A 232 -7.06 -2.67 -18.45
N ALA A 233 -8.04 -3.33 -17.84
CA ALA A 233 -7.94 -4.76 -17.58
C ALA A 233 -8.28 -5.52 -18.87
N PRO A 234 -7.59 -6.63 -19.22
CA PRO A 234 -7.93 -7.41 -20.39
C PRO A 234 -9.32 -8.05 -20.19
N ALA A 235 -10.16 -7.93 -21.22
CA ALA A 235 -11.53 -8.45 -21.23
C ALA A 235 -11.56 -9.94 -20.86
N GLY A 236 -12.18 -10.26 -19.72
CA GLY A 236 -12.66 -11.61 -19.45
C GLY A 236 -13.76 -11.99 -20.46
N PRO A 237 -13.98 -13.29 -20.70
CA PRO A 237 -14.96 -13.73 -21.69
C PRO A 237 -16.35 -13.22 -21.33
N THR A 238 -16.94 -12.46 -22.25
CA THR A 238 -18.32 -11.97 -22.21
C THR A 238 -19.27 -13.16 -22.16
N LEU A 239 -19.95 -13.38 -21.03
CA LEU A 239 -21.15 -14.21 -21.00
C LEU A 239 -22.32 -13.37 -21.54
N ALA A 240 -22.81 -13.73 -22.72
CA ALA A 240 -23.98 -13.12 -23.32
C ALA A 240 -25.25 -13.39 -22.46
N PRO A 241 -26.17 -12.42 -22.34
CA PRO A 241 -27.42 -12.62 -21.62
C PRO A 241 -28.33 -13.53 -22.47
N THR A 242 -28.46 -14.80 -22.08
CA THR A 242 -29.48 -15.67 -22.67
C THR A 242 -30.74 -15.56 -21.83
N ASN A 243 -31.73 -14.82 -22.33
CA ASN A 243 -33.11 -14.87 -21.85
C ASN A 243 -33.69 -16.25 -22.21
N ALA A 244 -33.69 -17.17 -21.25
CA ALA A 244 -34.48 -18.39 -21.30
C ALA A 244 -35.17 -18.59 -19.94
N PRO A 245 -36.48 -18.91 -19.90
CA PRO A 245 -37.18 -19.10 -18.63
C PRO A 245 -36.69 -20.38 -17.94
N LEU A 246 -36.38 -20.26 -16.65
CA LEU A 246 -36.03 -21.38 -15.76
C LEU A 246 -37.20 -22.39 -15.70
N PRO A 247 -36.97 -23.70 -15.89
CA PRO A 247 -37.97 -24.71 -15.57
C PRO A 247 -38.11 -24.86 -14.05
N ALA A 248 -39.35 -24.95 -13.58
CA ALA A 248 -39.67 -25.25 -12.19
C ALA A 248 -39.09 -26.62 -11.79
N ALA A 249 -38.17 -26.62 -10.82
CA ALA A 249 -37.69 -27.83 -10.18
C ALA A 249 -38.00 -27.78 -8.68
N THR A 250 -39.07 -28.48 -8.32
CA THR A 250 -39.33 -29.00 -6.97
C THR A 250 -38.12 -29.78 -6.48
N ASN A 251 -37.57 -29.43 -5.31
CA ASN A 251 -36.80 -30.38 -4.50
C ASN A 251 -37.00 -30.08 -3.03
N ALA A 252 -37.77 -30.97 -2.38
CA ALA A 252 -37.90 -31.06 -0.95
C ALA A 252 -36.57 -31.53 -0.33
N VAL A 253 -36.15 -30.87 0.75
CA VAL A 253 -35.06 -31.33 1.61
C VAL A 253 -35.64 -32.32 2.64
N PRO A 254 -35.15 -33.56 2.78
CA PRO A 254 -35.60 -34.45 3.84
C PRO A 254 -35.01 -34.01 5.19
N ARG A 255 -35.87 -33.86 6.20
CA ARG A 255 -35.46 -33.63 7.59
C ARG A 255 -34.77 -34.89 8.17
N PRO A 256 -33.75 -34.73 9.03
CA PRO A 256 -33.23 -35.84 9.83
C PRO A 256 -34.24 -36.26 10.92
N PRO A 257 -34.21 -37.52 11.38
CA PRO A 257 -35.14 -38.03 12.39
C PRO A 257 -34.87 -37.40 13.77
N GLN A 258 -35.93 -36.97 14.43
CA GLN A 258 -35.89 -36.53 15.83
C GLN A 258 -35.74 -37.75 16.75
N THR A 259 -34.60 -37.88 17.41
CA THR A 259 -34.43 -38.79 18.54
C THR A 259 -34.93 -38.10 19.82
N ASN A 260 -35.99 -38.63 20.42
CA ASN A 260 -36.43 -38.25 21.77
C ASN A 260 -35.34 -38.62 22.79
N ALA A 261 -34.62 -37.64 23.30
CA ALA A 261 -33.77 -37.78 24.48
C ALA A 261 -34.56 -37.35 25.73
N ALA A 262 -34.54 -38.20 26.76
CA ALA A 262 -35.18 -37.99 28.06
C ALA A 262 -34.58 -36.78 28.81
N PRO A 263 -35.33 -36.14 29.74
CA PRO A 263 -34.83 -34.97 30.48
C PRO A 263 -33.70 -35.34 31.46
N ALA A 264 -32.71 -34.44 31.55
CA ALA A 264 -31.58 -34.54 32.46
C ALA A 264 -32.01 -34.44 33.95
N PRO A 265 -31.33 -35.14 34.88
CA PRO A 265 -31.63 -35.03 36.31
C PRO A 265 -31.12 -33.70 36.89
N ALA A 266 -31.84 -33.19 37.90
CA ALA A 266 -31.53 -31.95 38.61
C ALA A 266 -30.18 -32.03 39.37
N PRO A 267 -29.46 -30.89 39.54
CA PRO A 267 -28.19 -30.86 40.25
C PRO A 267 -28.37 -31.00 41.77
N THR A 268 -27.53 -31.84 42.38
CA THR A 268 -27.41 -32.10 43.83
C THR A 268 -26.88 -30.86 44.57
N PRO A 269 -27.38 -30.52 45.78
CA PRO A 269 -26.91 -29.36 46.53
C PRO A 269 -25.49 -29.57 47.13
N ALA A 270 -24.69 -28.51 47.10
CA ALA A 270 -23.31 -28.48 47.62
C ALA A 270 -23.25 -28.62 49.16
N PRO A 271 -22.17 -29.22 49.72
CA PRO A 271 -22.02 -29.37 51.15
C PRO A 271 -21.62 -28.04 51.82
N LYS A 272 -22.22 -27.76 52.98
CA LYS A 272 -21.88 -26.59 53.84
C LYS A 272 -20.44 -26.69 54.38
N PRO A 273 -19.75 -25.56 54.57
CA PRO A 273 -18.43 -25.54 55.20
C PRO A 273 -18.55 -25.90 56.69
N LYS A 274 -17.61 -26.73 57.18
CA LYS A 274 -17.37 -26.93 58.61
C LYS A 274 -16.36 -25.87 59.09
N SER A 275 -16.76 -25.12 60.11
CA SER A 275 -15.89 -24.41 61.06
C SER A 275 -16.19 -25.02 62.45
N PRO A 276 -15.27 -25.00 63.44
CA PRO A 276 -14.09 -24.14 63.61
C PRO A 276 -12.74 -24.84 63.40
#